data_AF-A0A6G0VSB0-F1
#
_entry.id   AF-A0A6G0VSB0-F1
#
_cell.length_a   1.000
_cell.length_b   1.000
_cell.length_c   1.000
_cell.angle_alpha   90.00
_cell.angle_beta   90.00
_cell.angle_gamma   90.00
#
_symmetry.space_group_name_H-M   'P 1'
#
loop_
_entity.id
_entity.type
_entity.pdbx_description
1 polymer ?
#
loop_
_entity_poly.entity_id
_entity_poly.type
_entity_poly.pdbx_seq_one_letter_code
_entity_poly.pdbx_strand_id
1 'polypeptide(L)'
;NSNEPITWITYLDCVNLYGKSMLTELPFKDFEWVDGLNIYVTKIDDNSEVGYILKVDVDYPKNFHKTHNDFHFLPKNYIVHYKDLKQANSHGLKLVKIHRAIQFSQKEWMGSYIEFRTKMRTKAKNEFEKEFWKLLINCVLEKSMENVRTRTFTKDRTIYSKNLMAIHQHKKTIKFDKAIYVGSAILDVSKTFMYDFHYNVMKKKYGRKISYLYSDTDSLINTIQTKNLFDDLKNNLLPYFDTSNYLKDHYCFSEIHKSQSGFFKDEFKSISLREFVSLRPKLYAYKTIDDAVEKKQTISVEKKQSHRNMNFIQSNKHVVHSKTMNKLVFSANDDKRFIMDDGINILAYGHYKLAK
;
A
#
# COMPACT_ATOMS: atom_id res chain seq x y z
N ASN A 1 -25.94 -10.11 -27.86
CA ASN A 1 -25.67 -8.99 -28.78
C ASN A 1 -24.22 -8.56 -28.66
N SER A 2 -23.45 -8.59 -29.75
CA SER A 2 -22.00 -8.33 -29.79
C SER A 2 -21.58 -6.86 -29.53
N ASN A 3 -22.51 -6.02 -29.06
CA ASN A 3 -22.32 -4.57 -28.90
C ASN A 3 -22.64 -4.04 -27.50
N GLU A 4 -23.02 -4.92 -26.57
CA GLU A 4 -23.30 -4.55 -25.18
C GLU A 4 -22.01 -4.58 -24.34
N PRO A 5 -21.81 -3.63 -23.41
CA PRO A 5 -20.66 -3.63 -22.52
C PRO A 5 -20.66 -4.88 -21.64
N ILE A 6 -19.52 -5.55 -21.55
CA ILE A 6 -19.29 -6.67 -20.65
C ILE A 6 -18.51 -6.21 -19.42
N THR A 7 -18.62 -6.97 -18.33
CA THR A 7 -17.89 -6.68 -17.09
C THR A 7 -16.57 -7.44 -17.08
N TRP A 8 -15.46 -6.70 -16.97
CA TRP A 8 -14.11 -7.23 -16.82
C TRP A 8 -13.67 -7.11 -15.37
N ILE A 9 -12.98 -8.12 -14.84
CA ILE A 9 -12.28 -8.02 -13.55
C ILE A 9 -10.79 -7.84 -13.86
N THR A 10 -10.23 -6.71 -13.47
CA THR A 10 -8.82 -6.37 -13.70
C THR A 10 -8.02 -6.50 -12.43
N TYR A 11 -6.82 -7.09 -12.50
CA TYR A 11 -5.83 -7.06 -11.42
C TYR A 11 -4.62 -6.28 -11.92
N LEU A 12 -4.48 -5.06 -11.42
CA LEU A 12 -3.39 -4.16 -11.79
C LEU A 12 -2.37 -4.11 -10.65
N ASP A 13 -1.09 -4.05 -10.99
CA ASP A 13 0.01 -3.96 -10.04
C ASP A 13 0.97 -2.84 -10.45
N CYS A 14 1.27 -1.91 -9.55
CA CYS A 14 2.20 -0.82 -9.82
C CYS A 14 3.64 -1.33 -9.78
N VAL A 15 4.37 -1.17 -10.89
CA VAL A 15 5.77 -1.57 -10.97
C VAL A 15 6.61 -0.73 -10.00
N ASN A 16 7.20 -1.37 -8.99
CA ASN A 16 8.18 -0.76 -8.08
C ASN A 16 7.67 0.54 -7.41
N LEU A 17 6.48 0.49 -6.80
CA LEU A 17 5.81 1.66 -6.22
C LEU A 17 6.68 2.47 -5.23
N TYR A 18 7.35 1.80 -4.29
CA TYR A 18 8.24 2.50 -3.35
C TYR A 18 9.48 3.05 -4.03
N GLY A 19 10.04 2.32 -5.00
CA GLY A 19 11.13 2.84 -5.82
C GLY A 19 10.72 4.09 -6.60
N LYS A 20 9.48 4.15 -7.11
CA LYS A 20 8.94 5.37 -7.75
C LYS A 20 8.92 6.56 -6.78
N SER A 21 8.61 6.34 -5.52
CA SER A 21 8.66 7.38 -4.49
C SER A 21 10.10 7.82 -4.19
N MET A 22 11.04 6.88 -4.21
CA MET A 22 12.47 7.13 -4.04
C MET A 22 13.14 7.81 -5.25
N LEU A 23 12.45 7.93 -6.38
CA LEU A 23 12.86 8.74 -7.54
C LEU A 23 12.38 10.20 -7.42
N THR A 24 11.84 10.61 -6.27
CA THR A 24 11.40 11.99 -6.01
C THR A 24 12.23 12.62 -4.90
N GLU A 25 12.00 13.91 -4.63
CA GLU A 25 12.61 14.58 -3.50
C GLU A 25 12.16 13.95 -2.18
N LEU A 26 13.14 13.51 -1.40
CA LEU A 26 12.92 12.94 -0.07
C LEU A 26 13.63 13.78 0.99
N PRO A 27 13.18 13.70 2.26
CA PRO A 27 13.85 14.37 3.36
C PRO A 27 15.34 14.02 3.39
N PHE A 28 16.20 15.04 3.51
CA PHE A 28 17.65 14.88 3.44
C PHE A 28 18.33 15.35 4.72
N LYS A 29 18.11 16.61 5.14
CA LYS A 29 18.78 17.22 6.30
C LYS A 29 18.01 18.45 6.83
N ASP A 30 18.61 19.13 7.81
CA ASP A 30 18.14 20.41 8.36
C ASP A 30 16.70 20.33 8.91
N PHE A 31 16.44 19.29 9.70
CA PHE A 31 15.12 19.08 10.31
C PHE A 31 14.89 20.03 11.47
N GLU A 32 13.85 20.86 11.36
CA GLU A 32 13.53 21.88 12.35
C GLU A 32 12.03 21.93 12.62
N TRP A 33 11.66 22.22 13.88
CA TRP A 33 10.28 22.54 14.20
C TRP A 33 9.94 23.92 13.65
N VAL A 34 8.75 24.06 13.08
CA VAL A 34 8.30 25.34 12.52
C VAL A 34 7.66 26.19 13.62
N ASP A 35 8.24 27.35 13.89
CA ASP A 35 7.66 28.38 14.75
C ASP A 35 6.67 29.24 13.93
N GLY A 36 5.37 29.10 14.21
CA GLY A 36 4.29 29.76 13.46
C GLY A 36 3.78 28.94 12.27
N LEU A 37 2.54 28.45 12.35
CA LEU A 37 2.02 27.41 11.46
C LEU A 37 1.28 27.96 10.22
N ASN A 38 1.79 29.02 9.60
CA ASN A 38 1.21 29.64 8.40
C ASN A 38 1.69 28.94 7.12
N ILE A 39 1.50 27.62 7.03
CA ILE A 39 1.99 26.80 5.92
C ILE A 39 0.86 26.55 4.92
N TYR A 40 1.00 27.09 3.70
CA TYR A 40 0.06 26.88 2.60
C TYR A 40 0.55 25.77 1.68
N VAL A 41 0.29 24.51 2.05
CA VAL A 41 0.82 23.33 1.32
C VAL A 41 0.44 23.28 -0.16
N THR A 42 -0.70 23.88 -0.54
CA THR A 42 -1.14 23.95 -1.94
C THR A 42 -0.30 24.89 -2.81
N LYS A 43 0.46 25.80 -2.19
CA LYS A 43 1.34 26.76 -2.87
C LYS A 43 2.80 26.30 -2.90
N ILE A 44 3.13 25.16 -2.28
CA ILE A 44 4.49 24.62 -2.30
C ILE A 44 4.69 23.95 -3.67
N ASP A 45 5.73 24.34 -4.39
CA ASP A 45 6.11 23.71 -5.66
C ASP A 45 6.51 22.25 -5.44
N ASP A 46 6.22 21.39 -6.42
CA ASP A 46 6.52 19.96 -6.32
C ASP A 46 8.03 19.67 -6.22
N ASN A 47 8.84 20.59 -6.77
CA ASN A 47 10.30 20.55 -6.78
C ASN A 47 10.93 21.48 -5.72
N SER A 48 10.16 21.91 -4.71
CA SER A 48 10.68 22.79 -3.67
C SER A 48 11.89 22.16 -2.95
N GLU A 49 12.89 22.94 -2.60
CA GLU A 49 14.02 22.46 -1.79
C GLU A 49 13.63 22.20 -0.33
N VAL A 50 12.49 22.73 0.11
CA VAL A 50 11.97 22.60 1.48
C VAL A 50 10.70 21.76 1.48
N GLY A 51 10.70 20.71 2.29
CA GLY A 51 9.54 19.84 2.53
C GLY A 51 9.03 19.94 3.96
N TYR A 52 7.81 19.42 4.18
CA TYR A 52 7.15 19.44 5.48
C TYR A 52 6.52 18.09 5.83
N ILE A 53 6.57 17.73 7.11
CA ILE A 53 5.72 16.71 7.73
C ILE A 53 4.84 17.42 8.77
N LEU A 54 3.53 17.28 8.64
CA LEU A 54 2.56 18.05 9.40
C LEU A 54 1.65 17.13 10.21
N LYS A 55 1.35 17.50 11.44
CA LYS A 55 0.24 16.93 12.21
C LYS A 55 -0.99 17.79 11.99
N VAL A 56 -2.04 17.28 11.36
CA VAL A 56 -3.16 18.09 10.89
C VAL A 56 -4.53 17.53 11.29
N ASP A 57 -5.49 18.44 11.38
CA ASP A 57 -6.92 18.12 11.26
C ASP A 57 -7.42 18.60 9.90
N VAL A 58 -8.13 17.71 9.22
CA VAL A 58 -8.81 17.98 7.96
C VAL A 58 -10.32 17.80 8.14
N ASP A 59 -11.08 18.69 7.53
CA ASP A 59 -12.50 18.51 7.31
C ASP A 59 -12.69 17.69 6.03
N TYR A 60 -13.56 16.69 6.12
CA TYR A 60 -13.86 15.78 5.03
C TYR A 60 -15.34 15.95 4.65
N PRO A 61 -15.63 16.82 3.66
CA PRO A 61 -17.02 17.15 3.32
C PRO A 61 -17.81 15.92 2.86
N LYS A 62 -19.03 15.76 3.38
CA LYS A 62 -19.89 14.56 3.18
C LYS A 62 -20.08 14.18 1.70
N ASN A 63 -20.12 15.16 0.79
CA ASN A 63 -20.27 14.95 -0.65
C ASN A 63 -19.10 14.15 -1.26
N PHE A 64 -17.89 14.23 -0.68
CA PHE A 64 -16.71 13.53 -1.17
C PHE A 64 -16.55 12.12 -0.60
N HIS A 65 -17.27 11.75 0.46
CA HIS A 65 -17.14 10.44 1.10
C HIS A 65 -17.49 9.29 0.15
N LYS A 66 -18.51 9.50 -0.71
CA LYS A 66 -18.90 8.50 -1.71
C LYS A 66 -17.86 8.39 -2.83
N THR A 67 -17.35 9.51 -3.33
CA THR A 67 -16.37 9.53 -4.43
C THR A 67 -15.02 9.00 -3.99
N HIS A 68 -14.64 9.23 -2.73
CA HIS A 68 -13.37 8.80 -2.16
C HIS A 68 -13.47 7.55 -1.30
N ASN A 69 -14.58 6.81 -1.42
CA ASN A 69 -14.78 5.62 -0.61
C ASN A 69 -13.67 4.60 -0.86
N ASP A 70 -13.30 4.39 -2.13
CA ASP A 70 -12.34 3.36 -2.55
C ASP A 70 -10.97 3.54 -1.88
N PHE A 71 -10.46 4.76 -1.89
CA PHE A 71 -9.20 5.19 -1.26
C PHE A 71 -9.42 6.47 -0.44
N HIS A 72 -9.58 6.31 0.87
CA HIS A 72 -9.87 7.42 1.77
C HIS A 72 -8.59 8.18 2.14
N PHE A 73 -8.41 9.39 1.60
CA PHE A 73 -7.20 10.22 1.74
C PHE A 73 -6.59 10.26 3.14
N LEU A 74 -7.21 11.02 4.06
CA LEU A 74 -6.61 11.30 5.36
C LEU A 74 -7.61 11.08 6.49
N PRO A 75 -7.23 10.33 7.54
CA PRO A 75 -8.02 10.27 8.76
C PRO A 75 -7.87 11.57 9.57
N LYS A 76 -8.72 11.74 10.57
CA LYS A 76 -8.63 12.87 11.52
C LYS A 76 -7.36 12.76 12.38
N ASN A 77 -6.76 13.89 12.74
CA ASN A 77 -5.58 13.97 13.61
C ASN A 77 -4.41 13.09 13.13
N TYR A 78 -3.99 13.30 11.89
CA TYR A 78 -3.00 12.47 11.21
C TYR A 78 -1.67 13.20 11.01
N ILE A 79 -0.57 12.45 10.99
CA ILE A 79 0.77 12.96 10.66
C ILE A 79 1.03 12.60 9.20
N VAL A 80 1.24 13.62 8.36
CA VAL A 80 1.22 13.48 6.91
C VAL A 80 2.36 14.24 6.26
N HIS A 81 2.94 13.66 5.21
CA HIS A 81 3.83 14.37 4.31
C HIS A 81 3.07 15.42 3.47
N TYR A 82 3.66 16.60 3.24
CA TYR A 82 2.95 17.70 2.59
C TYR A 82 2.42 17.36 1.18
N LYS A 83 3.09 16.50 0.41
CA LYS A 83 2.62 16.06 -0.92
C LYS A 83 1.28 15.30 -0.85
N ASP A 84 1.10 14.45 0.16
CA ASP A 84 -0.16 13.70 0.38
C ASP A 84 -1.29 14.65 0.84
N LEU A 85 -0.99 15.60 1.74
CA LEU A 85 -1.93 16.65 2.11
C LEU A 85 -2.29 17.59 0.94
N LYS A 86 -1.33 17.93 0.09
CA LYS A 86 -1.55 18.75 -1.11
C LYS A 86 -2.52 18.03 -2.07
N GLN A 87 -2.35 16.73 -2.27
CA GLN A 87 -3.27 15.92 -3.08
C GLN A 87 -4.66 15.82 -2.42
N ALA A 88 -4.73 15.56 -1.11
CA ALA A 88 -6.00 15.56 -0.38
C ALA A 88 -6.78 16.88 -0.57
N ASN A 89 -6.08 18.01 -0.48
CA ASN A 89 -6.66 19.33 -0.69
C ASN A 89 -7.14 19.55 -2.12
N SER A 90 -6.39 19.09 -3.14
CA SER A 90 -6.82 19.22 -4.55
C SER A 90 -8.07 18.38 -4.85
N HIS A 91 -8.29 17.30 -4.09
CA HIS A 91 -9.50 16.50 -4.14
C HIS A 91 -10.64 17.02 -3.23
N GLY A 92 -10.47 18.19 -2.60
CA GLY A 92 -11.54 18.91 -1.91
C GLY A 92 -11.61 18.72 -0.39
N LEU A 93 -10.67 18.00 0.22
CA LEU A 93 -10.52 18.03 1.67
C LEU A 93 -10.04 19.43 2.09
N LYS A 94 -10.50 19.89 3.26
CA LYS A 94 -10.16 21.23 3.75
C LYS A 94 -9.27 21.11 4.97
N LEU A 95 -8.09 21.71 4.91
CA LEU A 95 -7.22 21.83 6.09
C LEU A 95 -7.92 22.72 7.13
N VAL A 96 -8.18 22.17 8.32
CA VAL A 96 -8.79 22.91 9.44
C VAL A 96 -7.72 23.50 10.33
N LYS A 97 -6.72 22.69 10.69
CA LYS A 97 -5.68 23.09 11.63
C LYS A 97 -4.40 22.31 11.40
N ILE A 98 -3.27 23.00 11.45
CA ILE A 98 -1.95 22.40 11.66
C ILE A 98 -1.67 22.48 13.16
N HIS A 99 -1.38 21.35 13.79
CA HIS A 99 -1.03 21.29 15.21
C HIS A 99 0.45 21.52 15.44
N ARG A 100 1.28 20.91 14.59
CA ARG A 100 2.75 21.04 14.56
C ARG A 100 3.25 20.67 13.18
N ALA A 101 4.39 21.21 12.79
CA ALA A 101 5.07 20.85 11.56
C ALA A 101 6.58 20.74 11.80
N ILE A 102 7.20 19.81 11.10
CA ILE A 102 8.65 19.75 10.93
C ILE A 102 8.94 20.12 9.48
N GLN A 103 9.84 21.08 9.28
CA GLN A 103 10.40 21.40 7.97
C GLN A 103 11.75 20.69 7.79
N PHE A 104 12.15 20.45 6.55
CA PHE A 104 13.43 19.85 6.21
C PHE A 104 13.86 20.24 4.80
N SER A 105 15.17 20.23 4.56
CA SER A 105 15.73 20.24 3.21
C SER A 105 15.49 18.88 2.55
N GLN A 106 14.97 18.87 1.32
CA GLN A 106 14.71 17.66 0.53
C GLN A 106 15.49 17.66 -0.78
N LYS A 107 15.82 16.47 -1.28
CA LYS A 107 16.56 16.29 -2.54
C LYS A 107 16.23 14.94 -3.15
N GLU A 108 16.36 14.80 -4.47
CA GLU A 108 16.37 13.51 -5.16
C GLU A 108 17.69 12.75 -4.94
N TRP A 109 18.03 12.46 -3.68
CA TRP A 109 19.32 11.85 -3.33
C TRP A 109 19.34 10.32 -3.52
N MET A 110 18.18 9.69 -3.72
CA MET A 110 18.04 8.25 -3.98
C MET A 110 17.94 7.88 -5.46
N GLY A 111 17.75 8.87 -6.36
CA GLY A 111 17.46 8.63 -7.77
C GLY A 111 18.44 7.66 -8.44
N SER A 112 19.72 8.01 -8.41
CA SER A 112 20.80 7.21 -9.03
C SER A 112 20.92 5.79 -8.47
N TYR A 113 20.64 5.58 -7.18
CA TYR A 113 20.63 4.27 -6.54
C TYR A 113 19.49 3.40 -7.07
N ILE A 114 18.29 3.97 -7.21
CA ILE A 114 17.10 3.25 -7.69
C ILE A 114 17.22 2.93 -9.17
N GLU A 115 17.69 3.87 -9.98
CA GLU A 115 17.94 3.67 -11.41
C GLU A 115 18.96 2.55 -11.65
N PHE A 116 20.09 2.59 -10.93
CA PHE A 116 21.11 1.55 -11.02
C PHE A 116 20.52 0.18 -10.71
N ARG A 117 19.78 0.03 -9.60
CA ARG A 117 19.22 -1.26 -9.22
C ARG A 117 18.12 -1.74 -10.16
N THR A 118 17.30 -0.83 -10.68
CA THR A 118 16.29 -1.14 -11.68
C THR A 118 16.97 -1.68 -12.95
N LYS A 119 18.04 -1.01 -13.42
CA LYS A 119 18.83 -1.46 -14.56
C LYS A 119 19.46 -2.84 -14.32
N MET A 120 20.00 -3.09 -13.13
CA MET A 120 20.58 -4.39 -12.79
C MET A 120 19.51 -5.49 -12.71
N ARG A 121 18.32 -5.18 -12.18
CA ARG A 121 17.17 -6.09 -12.16
C ARG A 121 16.73 -6.47 -13.58
N THR A 122 16.68 -5.53 -14.51
CA THR A 122 16.33 -5.80 -15.92
C THR A 122 17.37 -6.67 -16.63
N LYS A 123 18.65 -6.56 -16.25
CA LYS A 123 19.75 -7.37 -16.80
C LYS A 123 19.87 -8.77 -16.20
N ALA A 124 19.19 -9.03 -15.08
CA ALA A 124 19.27 -10.29 -14.38
C ALA A 124 18.82 -11.46 -15.27
N LYS A 125 19.62 -12.53 -15.28
CA LYS A 125 19.40 -13.69 -16.16
C LYS A 125 18.52 -14.77 -15.52
N ASN A 126 18.41 -14.75 -14.20
CA ASN A 126 17.68 -15.74 -13.43
C ASN A 126 16.79 -15.05 -12.38
N GLU A 127 15.85 -15.81 -11.83
CA GLU A 127 14.86 -15.29 -10.87
C GLU A 127 15.49 -14.87 -9.54
N PHE A 128 16.53 -15.57 -9.10
CA PHE A 128 17.26 -15.23 -7.88
C PHE A 128 17.85 -13.81 -7.96
N GLU A 129 18.56 -13.49 -9.04
CA GLU A 129 19.13 -12.16 -9.26
C GLU A 129 18.03 -11.09 -9.34
N LYS A 130 16.91 -11.37 -10.03
CA LYS A 130 15.78 -10.43 -10.11
C LYS A 130 15.22 -10.10 -8.72
N GLU A 131 15.00 -11.12 -7.90
CA GLU A 131 14.51 -10.94 -6.53
C GLU A 131 15.55 -10.28 -5.61
N PHE A 132 16.85 -10.57 -5.80
CA PHE A 132 17.92 -9.88 -5.08
C PHE A 132 17.91 -8.38 -5.35
N TRP A 133 17.88 -7.94 -6.61
CA TRP A 133 17.88 -6.51 -6.95
C TRP A 133 16.61 -5.80 -6.46
N LYS A 134 15.46 -6.48 -6.55
CA LYS A 134 14.18 -6.00 -5.99
C LYS A 134 14.24 -5.85 -4.48
N LEU A 135 14.79 -6.83 -3.77
CA LEU A 135 14.95 -6.79 -2.31
C LEU A 135 15.79 -5.59 -1.87
N LEU A 136 16.87 -5.26 -2.60
CA LEU A 136 17.73 -4.13 -2.28
C LEU A 136 17.09 -2.75 -2.47
N ILE A 137 15.99 -2.66 -3.21
CA ILE A 137 15.13 -1.46 -3.27
C ILE A 137 14.18 -1.46 -2.07
N ASN A 138 13.42 -2.56 -1.88
CA ASN A 138 12.39 -2.64 -0.85
C ASN A 138 12.95 -2.56 0.58
N CYS A 139 14.14 -3.11 0.81
CA CYS A 139 14.76 -3.12 2.14
C CYS A 139 15.12 -1.72 2.65
N VAL A 140 15.26 -0.71 1.76
CA VAL A 140 15.55 0.66 2.19
C VAL A 140 14.38 1.22 3.01
N LEU A 141 13.15 0.98 2.56
CA LEU A 141 11.95 1.40 3.29
C LEU A 141 11.85 0.64 4.62
N GLU A 142 11.93 -0.69 4.58
CA GLU A 142 11.83 -1.54 5.77
C GLU A 142 12.87 -1.17 6.83
N LYS A 143 14.12 -0.94 6.39
CA LYS A 143 15.20 -0.57 7.27
C LYS A 143 15.04 0.84 7.82
N SER A 144 14.46 1.77 7.06
CA SER A 144 14.18 3.13 7.54
C SER A 144 13.09 3.16 8.61
N MET A 145 12.12 2.24 8.53
CA MET A 145 10.98 2.13 9.45
C MET A 145 11.19 1.11 10.58
N GLU A 146 12.38 0.55 10.72
CA GLU A 146 12.66 -0.50 11.70
C GLU A 146 12.41 -0.02 13.14
N ASN A 147 11.57 -0.75 13.88
CA ASN A 147 11.34 -0.48 15.29
C ASN A 147 12.52 -1.01 16.14
N VAL A 148 13.53 -0.17 16.36
CA VAL A 148 14.71 -0.54 17.17
C VAL A 148 14.38 -0.94 18.62
N ARG A 149 13.20 -0.59 19.13
CA ARG A 149 12.76 -0.98 20.49
C ARG A 149 12.48 -2.47 20.60
N THR A 150 12.17 -3.16 19.50
CA THR A 150 11.90 -4.61 19.51
C THR A 150 13.17 -5.44 19.40
N ARG A 151 14.33 -4.85 19.08
CA ARG A 151 15.61 -5.56 19.01
C ARG A 151 15.95 -6.20 20.36
N THR A 152 16.18 -7.50 20.34
CA THR A 152 16.58 -8.30 21.51
C THR A 152 17.86 -9.04 21.18
N PHE A 153 18.84 -8.98 22.09
CA PHE A 153 20.07 -9.75 21.96
C PHE A 153 20.01 -10.92 22.93
N THR A 154 20.31 -12.12 22.42
CA THR A 154 20.51 -13.29 23.27
C THR A 154 21.77 -13.09 24.07
N LYS A 155 21.64 -13.07 25.39
CA LYS A 155 22.77 -12.95 26.31
C LYS A 155 23.16 -14.30 26.90
N ASP A 156 22.18 -15.12 27.24
CA ASP A 156 22.40 -16.37 27.95
C ASP A 156 21.27 -17.38 27.68
N ARG A 157 21.42 -18.61 28.17
CA ARG A 157 20.40 -19.67 28.13
C ARG A 157 20.35 -20.44 29.45
N THR A 158 19.16 -20.87 29.84
CA THR A 158 18.96 -21.85 30.92
C THR A 158 18.33 -23.11 30.33
N ILE A 159 18.98 -24.25 30.53
CA ILE A 159 18.47 -25.55 30.09
C ILE A 159 17.76 -26.20 31.27
N TYR A 160 16.46 -26.46 31.13
CA TYR A 160 15.66 -27.12 32.16
C TYR A 160 15.59 -28.64 31.94
N SER A 161 15.63 -29.09 30.68
CA SER A 161 15.66 -30.51 30.32
C SER A 161 16.21 -30.71 28.90
N LYS A 162 16.32 -31.96 28.44
CA LYS A 162 16.70 -32.30 27.06
C LYS A 162 15.82 -31.60 26.00
N ASN A 163 14.56 -31.30 26.34
CA ASN A 163 13.58 -30.74 25.41
C ASN A 163 13.11 -29.32 25.78
N LEU A 164 13.69 -28.69 26.81
CA LEU A 164 13.26 -27.37 27.26
C LEU A 164 14.46 -26.46 27.62
N MET A 165 14.53 -25.32 26.95
CA MET A 165 15.54 -24.29 27.15
C MET A 165 14.90 -22.91 27.11
N ALA A 166 15.21 -22.06 28.09
CA ALA A 166 14.91 -20.64 28.07
C ALA A 166 16.10 -19.85 27.50
N ILE A 167 15.79 -18.83 26.70
CA ILE A 167 16.77 -17.88 26.15
C ILE A 167 16.59 -16.56 26.89
N HIS A 168 17.66 -16.10 27.54
CA HIS A 168 17.68 -14.80 28.22
C HIS A 168 18.00 -13.70 27.22
N GLN A 169 17.04 -12.81 27.02
CA GLN A 169 17.20 -11.63 26.18
C GLN A 169 17.57 -10.42 27.03
N HIS A 170 18.55 -9.64 26.58
CA HIS A 170 18.98 -8.43 27.27
C HIS A 170 18.98 -7.21 26.34
N LYS A 171 18.62 -6.04 26.87
CA LYS A 171 18.74 -4.74 26.18
C LYS A 171 19.56 -3.79 27.06
N LYS A 172 20.86 -3.64 26.75
CA LYS A 172 21.73 -2.74 27.53
C LYS A 172 21.58 -1.28 27.09
N THR A 173 21.39 -1.04 25.79
CA THR A 173 21.27 0.30 25.20
C THR A 173 20.47 0.22 23.91
N ILE A 174 19.58 1.18 23.66
CA ILE A 174 18.81 1.31 22.42
C ILE A 174 19.25 2.62 21.76
N LYS A 175 19.78 2.53 20.54
CA LYS A 175 20.14 3.70 19.72
C LYS A 175 19.05 3.95 18.69
N PHE A 176 18.48 5.16 18.68
CA PHE A 176 17.53 5.60 17.66
C PHE A 176 18.30 6.15 16.45
N ASP A 177 18.73 5.25 15.56
CA ASP A 177 19.57 5.52 14.39
C ASP A 177 18.89 5.13 13.07
N LYS A 178 17.57 5.32 13.01
CA LYS A 178 16.75 4.99 11.86
C LYS A 178 16.17 6.26 11.25
N ALA A 179 16.26 6.37 9.94
CA ALA A 179 15.73 7.48 9.17
C ALA A 179 14.21 7.36 8.99
N ILE A 180 13.46 7.33 10.11
CA ILE A 180 12.01 7.09 10.12
C ILE A 180 11.27 8.13 9.27
N TYR A 181 11.73 9.39 9.26
CA TYR A 181 11.14 10.45 8.44
C TYR A 181 11.22 10.15 6.94
N VAL A 182 12.33 9.56 6.47
CA VAL A 182 12.50 9.14 5.07
C VAL A 182 11.53 8.00 4.76
N GLY A 183 11.47 6.98 5.62
CA GLY A 183 10.54 5.87 5.44
C GLY A 183 9.06 6.30 5.43
N SER A 184 8.69 7.22 6.34
CA SER A 184 7.36 7.82 6.39
C SER A 184 7.04 8.62 5.13
N ALA A 185 7.98 9.43 4.63
CA ALA A 185 7.80 10.19 3.41
C ALA A 185 7.62 9.29 2.19
N ILE A 186 8.41 8.21 2.06
CA ILE A 186 8.25 7.21 1.00
C ILE A 186 6.85 6.60 1.03
N LEU A 187 6.33 6.24 2.21
CA LEU A 187 4.99 5.67 2.36
C LEU A 187 3.90 6.66 1.92
N ASP A 188 3.94 7.90 2.39
CA ASP A 188 2.92 8.88 2.04
C ASP A 188 3.00 9.29 0.56
N VAL A 189 4.21 9.50 0.02
CA VAL A 189 4.41 9.78 -1.41
C VAL A 189 3.96 8.59 -2.27
N SER A 190 4.13 7.34 -1.81
CA SER A 190 3.66 6.18 -2.56
C SER A 190 2.15 6.15 -2.74
N LYS A 191 1.39 6.61 -1.74
CA LYS A 191 -0.07 6.70 -1.83
C LYS A 191 -0.49 7.67 -2.91
N THR A 192 0.23 8.78 -3.10
CA THR A 192 -0.18 9.80 -4.07
C THR A 192 -0.19 9.24 -5.49
N PHE A 193 0.75 8.37 -5.86
CA PHE A 193 0.74 7.71 -7.17
C PHE A 193 -0.45 6.75 -7.35
N MET A 194 -0.75 5.94 -6.34
CA MET A 194 -1.90 5.02 -6.38
C MET A 194 -3.22 5.77 -6.48
N TYR A 195 -3.35 6.87 -5.73
CA TYR A 195 -4.56 7.67 -5.66
C TYR A 195 -4.74 8.49 -6.93
N ASP A 196 -3.65 9.04 -7.49
CA ASP A 196 -3.68 9.75 -8.76
C ASP A 196 -4.12 8.82 -9.90
N PHE A 197 -3.52 7.64 -10.00
CA PHE A 197 -3.93 6.64 -10.99
C PHE A 197 -5.39 6.23 -10.83
N HIS A 198 -5.85 5.97 -9.61
CA HIS A 198 -7.23 5.55 -9.39
C HIS A 198 -8.23 6.67 -9.67
N TYR A 199 -8.06 7.84 -9.08
CA TYR A 199 -9.05 8.92 -9.15
C TYR A 199 -8.95 9.75 -10.43
N ASN A 200 -7.73 10.09 -10.86
CA ASN A 200 -7.51 11.02 -11.96
C ASN A 200 -7.37 10.32 -13.32
N VAL A 201 -7.04 9.03 -13.35
CA VAL A 201 -6.97 8.23 -14.59
C VAL A 201 -8.17 7.29 -14.70
N MET A 202 -8.26 6.28 -13.82
CA MET A 202 -9.23 5.19 -13.98
C MET A 202 -10.68 5.63 -13.73
N LYS A 203 -10.96 6.31 -12.61
CA LYS A 203 -12.29 6.85 -12.29
C LYS A 203 -12.70 7.95 -13.26
N LYS A 204 -11.77 8.77 -13.73
CA LYS A 204 -12.06 9.80 -14.73
C LYS A 204 -12.47 9.19 -16.07
N LYS A 205 -11.80 8.12 -16.52
CA LYS A 205 -12.14 7.43 -17.79
C LYS A 205 -13.47 6.69 -17.71
N TYR A 206 -13.68 5.89 -16.66
CA TYR A 206 -14.82 4.96 -16.60
C TYR A 206 -16.02 5.50 -15.80
N GLY A 207 -15.83 6.48 -14.92
CA GLY A 207 -16.88 7.08 -14.12
C GLY A 207 -17.63 6.04 -13.28
N ARG A 208 -18.93 5.86 -13.55
CA ARG A 208 -19.78 4.87 -12.86
C ARG A 208 -19.58 3.43 -13.35
N LYS A 209 -18.85 3.24 -14.45
CA LYS A 209 -18.57 1.92 -15.05
C LYS A 209 -17.41 1.19 -14.38
N ILE A 210 -16.71 1.82 -13.43
CA ILE A 210 -15.65 1.21 -12.64
C ILE A 210 -16.03 1.12 -11.17
N SER A 211 -15.93 -0.09 -10.62
CA SER A 211 -16.12 -0.35 -9.19
C SER A 211 -14.86 -0.95 -8.60
N TYR A 212 -14.44 -0.42 -7.47
CA TYR A 212 -13.34 -0.95 -6.69
C TYR A 212 -13.78 -2.26 -6.03
N LEU A 213 -12.91 -3.27 -6.10
CA LEU A 213 -13.10 -4.55 -5.38
C LEU A 213 -12.13 -4.67 -4.21
N TYR A 214 -10.85 -4.46 -4.46
CA TYR A 214 -9.80 -4.72 -3.47
C TYR A 214 -8.49 -4.03 -3.84
N SER A 215 -7.60 -3.84 -2.86
CA SER A 215 -6.23 -3.38 -3.06
C SER A 215 -5.31 -3.93 -1.98
N ASP A 216 -4.07 -4.27 -2.33
CA ASP A 216 -3.02 -4.55 -1.37
C ASP A 216 -1.73 -3.86 -1.79
N THR A 217 -1.33 -2.84 -1.03
CA THR A 217 -0.09 -2.06 -1.20
C THR A 217 0.01 -1.35 -2.57
N ASP A 218 0.51 -2.05 -3.59
CA ASP A 218 0.75 -1.61 -4.96
C ASP A 218 -0.24 -2.21 -5.98
N SER A 219 -1.11 -3.12 -5.52
CA SER A 219 -2.11 -3.76 -6.36
C SER A 219 -3.50 -3.14 -6.23
N LEU A 220 -4.23 -3.10 -7.34
CA LEU A 220 -5.58 -2.57 -7.47
C LEU A 220 -6.45 -3.52 -8.30
N ILE A 221 -7.57 -3.95 -7.71
CA ILE A 221 -8.52 -4.87 -8.33
C ILE A 221 -9.86 -4.15 -8.51
N ASN A 222 -10.35 -4.11 -9.75
CA ASN A 222 -11.57 -3.41 -10.12
C ASN A 222 -12.45 -4.27 -11.03
N THR A 223 -13.76 -4.03 -10.99
CA THR A 223 -14.65 -4.38 -12.10
C THR A 223 -14.79 -3.19 -13.05
N ILE A 224 -14.67 -3.41 -14.35
CA ILE A 224 -14.83 -2.38 -15.38
C ILE A 224 -15.86 -2.84 -16.41
N GLN A 225 -16.90 -2.04 -16.61
CA GLN A 225 -17.89 -2.26 -17.66
C GLN A 225 -17.47 -1.54 -18.93
N THR A 226 -17.04 -2.30 -19.94
CA THR A 226 -16.63 -1.77 -21.24
C THR A 226 -16.83 -2.81 -22.33
N LYS A 227 -16.84 -2.37 -23.59
CA LYS A 227 -16.95 -3.27 -24.75
C LYS A 227 -15.67 -4.10 -24.88
N ASN A 228 -14.51 -3.45 -24.83
CA ASN A 228 -13.21 -4.10 -24.96
C ASN A 228 -12.17 -3.36 -24.12
N LEU A 229 -11.72 -4.01 -23.04
CA LEU A 229 -10.73 -3.47 -22.13
C LEU A 229 -9.38 -3.20 -22.81
N PHE A 230 -9.02 -4.03 -23.79
CA PHE A 230 -7.74 -3.92 -24.50
C PHE A 230 -7.74 -2.79 -25.54
N ASP A 231 -8.89 -2.50 -26.17
CA ASP A 231 -9.05 -1.29 -26.98
C ASP A 231 -8.94 -0.03 -26.11
N ASP A 232 -9.58 -0.06 -24.93
CA ASP A 232 -9.47 1.01 -23.95
C ASP A 232 -8.03 1.23 -23.49
N LEU A 233 -7.29 0.13 -23.33
CA LEU A 233 -5.88 0.13 -23.01
C LEU A 233 -5.08 0.81 -24.13
N LYS A 234 -5.20 0.30 -25.36
CA LYS A 234 -4.48 0.77 -26.54
C LYS A 234 -4.70 2.26 -26.82
N ASN A 235 -5.95 2.71 -26.75
CA ASN A 235 -6.33 4.03 -27.26
C ASN A 235 -6.13 5.16 -26.24
N ASN A 236 -6.23 4.88 -24.92
CA ASN A 236 -6.16 5.95 -23.92
C ASN A 236 -5.31 5.65 -22.69
N LEU A 237 -5.02 4.38 -22.38
CA LEU A 237 -4.37 4.03 -21.11
C LEU A 237 -2.91 3.60 -21.26
N LEU A 238 -2.41 3.28 -22.46
CA LEU A 238 -0.99 2.93 -22.67
C LEU A 238 0.02 3.87 -21.99
N PRO A 239 -0.20 5.21 -21.91
CA PRO A 239 0.70 6.12 -21.19
C PRO A 239 0.85 5.84 -19.68
N TYR A 240 -0.01 5.00 -19.09
CA TYR A 240 0.00 4.68 -17.65
C TYR A 240 0.34 3.21 -17.39
N PHE A 241 0.54 2.40 -18.42
CA PHE A 241 0.68 0.95 -18.32
C PHE A 241 2.00 0.42 -18.86
N ASP A 242 2.51 -0.61 -18.18
CA ASP A 242 3.53 -1.53 -18.69
C ASP A 242 2.83 -2.78 -19.24
N THR A 243 2.78 -2.90 -20.57
CA THR A 243 2.18 -4.03 -21.29
C THR A 243 3.23 -4.99 -21.86
N SER A 244 4.49 -4.87 -21.42
CA SER A 244 5.60 -5.70 -21.91
C SER A 244 5.53 -7.16 -21.47
N ASN A 245 4.64 -7.46 -20.52
CA ASN A 245 4.38 -8.82 -20.03
C ASN A 245 3.32 -9.58 -20.86
N TYR A 246 2.71 -8.93 -21.86
CA TYR A 246 1.78 -9.57 -22.80
C TYR A 246 2.54 -10.45 -23.81
N LEU A 247 1.80 -11.34 -24.49
CA LEU A 247 2.36 -12.09 -25.62
C LEU A 247 2.74 -11.14 -26.75
N LYS A 248 3.81 -11.44 -27.49
CA LYS A 248 4.39 -10.53 -28.50
C LYS A 248 3.45 -10.23 -29.67
N ASP A 249 2.53 -11.15 -29.96
CA ASP A 249 1.50 -11.04 -30.99
C ASP A 249 0.24 -10.30 -30.50
N HIS A 250 0.12 -10.04 -29.19
CA HIS A 250 -0.98 -9.27 -28.63
C HIS A 250 -0.88 -7.81 -29.08
N TYR A 251 -1.96 -7.24 -29.62
CA TYR A 251 -1.93 -5.90 -30.24
C TYR A 251 -1.75 -4.72 -29.25
N CYS A 252 -1.83 -4.98 -27.95
CA CYS A 252 -1.46 -4.03 -26.88
C CYS A 252 -0.02 -4.21 -26.36
N PHE A 253 0.72 -5.22 -26.83
CA PHE A 253 2.10 -5.45 -26.42
C PHE A 253 2.97 -4.23 -26.78
N SER A 254 3.73 -3.75 -25.80
CA SER A 254 4.67 -2.65 -25.98
C SER A 254 5.79 -2.76 -24.96
N GLU A 255 7.03 -2.51 -25.38
CA GLU A 255 8.19 -2.46 -24.50
C GLU A 255 8.52 -1.04 -24.01
N ILE A 256 7.73 -0.02 -24.40
CA ILE A 256 8.02 1.39 -24.09
C ILE A 256 8.19 1.63 -22.59
N HIS A 257 7.34 1.03 -21.74
CA HIS A 257 7.38 1.18 -20.28
C HIS A 257 7.92 -0.04 -19.53
N LYS A 258 8.59 -0.96 -20.23
CA LYS A 258 9.04 -2.23 -19.66
C LYS A 258 9.84 -2.06 -18.37
N SER A 259 9.29 -2.56 -17.26
CA SER A 259 9.90 -2.50 -15.93
C SER A 259 10.20 -1.08 -15.41
N GLN A 260 9.55 -0.06 -15.95
CA GLN A 260 9.69 1.31 -15.48
C GLN A 260 8.86 1.52 -14.21
N SER A 261 9.42 2.24 -13.24
CA SER A 261 8.77 2.42 -11.93
C SER A 261 7.58 3.37 -12.05
N GLY A 262 6.45 3.02 -11.41
CA GLY A 262 5.23 3.84 -11.36
C GLY A 262 4.19 3.53 -12.44
N PHE A 263 4.48 2.67 -13.41
CA PHE A 263 3.51 2.20 -14.40
C PHE A 263 2.75 0.98 -13.88
N PHE A 264 1.50 0.82 -14.29
CA PHE A 264 0.67 -0.32 -13.89
C PHE A 264 0.80 -1.46 -14.90
N LYS A 265 1.06 -2.67 -14.43
CA LYS A 265 0.98 -3.89 -15.23
C LYS A 265 -0.27 -4.67 -14.89
N ASP A 266 -0.80 -5.38 -15.87
CA ASP A 266 -1.82 -6.40 -15.63
C ASP A 266 -1.13 -7.68 -15.15
N GLU A 267 -1.47 -8.11 -13.93
CA GLU A 267 -0.82 -9.25 -13.26
C GLU A 267 -1.05 -10.58 -14.00
N PHE A 268 -2.16 -10.69 -14.74
CA PHE A 268 -2.54 -11.92 -15.44
C PHE A 268 -2.19 -11.92 -16.94
N LYS A 269 -1.40 -10.94 -17.40
CA LYS A 269 -0.81 -10.94 -18.75
C LYS A 269 -1.85 -11.10 -19.86
N SER A 270 -2.93 -10.33 -19.82
CA SER A 270 -4.13 -10.37 -20.69
C SER A 270 -5.12 -11.51 -20.42
N ILE A 271 -4.84 -12.42 -19.48
CA ILE A 271 -5.82 -13.44 -19.07
C ILE A 271 -6.83 -12.78 -18.14
N SER A 272 -8.11 -12.86 -18.51
CA SER A 272 -9.17 -12.24 -17.73
C SER A 272 -9.57 -13.06 -16.51
N LEU A 273 -9.91 -12.36 -15.43
CA LEU A 273 -10.49 -12.96 -14.24
C LEU A 273 -12.00 -13.14 -14.42
N ARG A 274 -12.49 -14.33 -14.06
CA ARG A 274 -13.91 -14.70 -14.08
C ARG A 274 -14.57 -14.42 -12.72
N GLU A 275 -13.88 -14.77 -11.64
CA GLU A 275 -14.39 -14.63 -10.26
C GLU A 275 -13.30 -14.05 -9.36
N PHE A 276 -13.69 -13.22 -8.41
CA PHE A 276 -12.82 -12.71 -7.36
C PHE A 276 -13.59 -12.64 -6.04
N VAL A 277 -12.95 -13.07 -4.95
CA VAL A 277 -13.48 -12.97 -3.59
C VAL A 277 -12.37 -12.56 -2.63
N SER A 278 -12.65 -11.58 -1.76
CA SER A 278 -11.76 -11.19 -0.66
C SER A 278 -12.53 -11.31 0.65
N LEU A 279 -11.91 -11.91 1.66
CA LEU A 279 -12.53 -12.10 2.98
C LEU A 279 -11.99 -11.11 4.01
N ARG A 280 -10.71 -10.77 3.91
CA ARG A 280 -10.03 -9.78 4.75
C ARG A 280 -8.72 -9.37 4.07
N PRO A 281 -8.05 -8.33 4.55
CA PRO A 281 -6.75 -7.94 4.02
C PRO A 281 -5.75 -9.10 4.00
N LYS A 282 -5.11 -9.27 2.85
CA LYS A 282 -4.15 -10.35 2.52
C LYS A 282 -4.75 -11.76 2.46
N LEU A 283 -6.08 -11.89 2.40
CA LEU A 283 -6.78 -13.17 2.24
C LEU A 283 -7.88 -13.04 1.16
N TYR A 284 -7.53 -13.44 -0.06
CA TYR A 284 -8.41 -13.40 -1.23
C TYR A 284 -8.15 -14.59 -2.14
N ALA A 285 -9.12 -14.89 -3.01
CA ALA A 285 -9.06 -15.93 -4.04
C ALA A 285 -9.70 -15.41 -5.33
N TYR A 286 -9.32 -16.02 -6.45
CA TYR A 286 -9.83 -15.67 -7.77
C TYR A 286 -9.83 -16.89 -8.68
N LYS A 287 -10.56 -16.80 -9.80
CA LYS A 287 -10.50 -17.74 -10.92
C LYS A 287 -10.28 -16.98 -12.22
N THR A 288 -9.44 -17.52 -13.09
CA THR A 288 -9.28 -17.05 -14.47
C THR A 288 -10.31 -17.71 -15.38
N ILE A 289 -10.52 -17.18 -16.59
CA ILE A 289 -11.43 -17.78 -17.59
C ILE A 289 -11.00 -19.22 -17.95
N ASP A 290 -9.70 -19.50 -17.95
CA ASP A 290 -9.16 -20.81 -18.31
C ASP A 290 -9.13 -21.82 -17.14
N ASP A 291 -9.75 -21.49 -15.99
CA ASP A 291 -9.78 -22.27 -14.75
C ASP A 291 -8.39 -22.68 -14.20
N ALA A 292 -7.31 -22.06 -14.69
CA ALA A 292 -5.93 -22.53 -14.52
C ALA A 292 -5.26 -22.13 -13.19
N VAL A 293 -5.80 -21.19 -12.41
CA VAL A 293 -5.12 -20.65 -11.22
C VAL A 293 -6.06 -20.51 -10.01
N GLU A 294 -5.89 -21.39 -9.01
CA GLU A 294 -6.38 -21.20 -7.64
C GLU A 294 -5.21 -20.82 -6.73
N LYS A 295 -5.07 -19.55 -6.32
CA LYS A 295 -4.21 -19.24 -5.16
C LYS A 295 -5.06 -19.20 -3.89
N LYS A 296 -5.26 -20.39 -3.30
CA LYS A 296 -5.89 -20.59 -1.98
C LYS A 296 -4.86 -20.35 -0.87
N GLN A 297 -4.94 -19.24 -0.15
CA GLN A 297 -4.65 -19.31 1.29
C GLN A 297 -5.93 -19.87 1.93
N THR A 298 -5.95 -21.18 2.18
CA THR A 298 -7.05 -22.00 2.72
C THR A 298 -8.29 -21.20 3.17
N ILE A 299 -9.29 -21.09 2.29
CA ILE A 299 -10.59 -20.50 2.62
C ILE A 299 -11.56 -21.65 2.87
N SER A 300 -11.85 -21.98 4.13
CA SER A 300 -13.13 -22.60 4.49
C SER A 300 -14.10 -21.47 4.81
N VAL A 301 -15.13 -21.31 3.97
CA VAL A 301 -16.16 -20.28 4.17
C VAL A 301 -17.11 -20.73 5.27
N GLU A 302 -16.66 -20.67 6.53
CA GLU A 302 -17.59 -20.66 7.65
C GLU A 302 -17.73 -19.21 8.13
N LYS A 303 -18.96 -18.66 8.10
CA LYS A 303 -19.28 -17.29 8.56
C LYS A 303 -19.04 -17.08 10.07
N LYS A 304 -18.49 -18.05 10.79
CA LYS A 304 -18.30 -18.02 12.24
C LYS A 304 -16.86 -17.61 12.56
N GLN A 305 -16.73 -16.67 13.49
CA GLN A 305 -15.44 -16.38 14.11
C GLN A 305 -14.90 -17.65 14.76
N SER A 306 -13.73 -18.10 14.33
CA SER A 306 -13.08 -19.27 14.91
C SER A 306 -11.99 -18.81 15.86
N HIS A 307 -11.97 -19.42 17.03
CA HIS A 307 -10.98 -19.16 18.04
C HIS A 307 -10.18 -20.43 18.33
N ARG A 308 -8.89 -20.28 18.63
CA ARG A 308 -8.07 -21.38 19.17
C ARG A 308 -7.41 -20.97 20.47
N ASN A 309 -7.44 -21.89 21.41
CA ASN A 309 -6.64 -21.80 22.62
C ASN A 309 -5.16 -21.99 22.25
N MET A 310 -4.37 -20.96 22.50
CA MET A 310 -2.92 -21.01 22.39
C MET A 310 -2.32 -20.93 23.80
N ASN A 311 -1.54 -21.94 24.15
CA ASN A 311 -0.81 -21.98 25.41
C ASN A 311 0.58 -21.38 25.19
N PHE A 312 0.97 -20.40 26.02
CA PHE A 312 2.32 -19.87 26.04
C PHE A 312 2.71 -19.46 27.46
N ILE A 313 4.02 -19.41 27.69
CA ILE A 313 4.57 -18.90 28.93
C ILE A 313 4.73 -17.39 28.79
N GLN A 314 4.16 -16.62 29.71
CA GLN A 314 4.27 -15.16 29.73
C GLN A 314 4.93 -14.72 31.05
N SER A 315 5.72 -13.64 30.98
CA SER A 315 6.17 -12.91 32.16
C SER A 315 5.43 -11.58 32.25
N ASN A 316 4.85 -11.26 33.41
CA ASN A 316 4.31 -9.94 33.73
C ASN A 316 4.86 -9.50 35.08
N LYS A 317 5.46 -8.30 35.14
CA LYS A 317 6.16 -7.78 36.33
C LYS A 317 7.10 -8.83 36.99
N HIS A 318 7.89 -9.51 36.17
CA HIS A 318 8.83 -10.57 36.57
C HIS A 318 8.22 -11.86 37.14
N VAL A 319 6.89 -12.01 37.14
CA VAL A 319 6.22 -13.25 37.50
C VAL A 319 5.94 -14.06 36.25
N VAL A 320 6.60 -15.21 36.12
CA VAL A 320 6.42 -16.16 35.01
C VAL A 320 5.24 -17.07 35.30
N HIS A 321 4.32 -17.18 34.35
CA HIS A 321 3.17 -18.07 34.45
C HIS A 321 2.76 -18.60 33.08
N SER A 322 2.15 -19.78 33.08
CA SER A 322 1.49 -20.32 31.90
C SER A 322 0.20 -19.58 31.66
N LYS A 323 -0.04 -19.15 30.42
CA LYS A 323 -1.26 -18.49 29.99
C LYS A 323 -1.86 -19.23 28.81
N THR A 324 -3.13 -19.57 28.92
CA THR A 324 -3.96 -19.97 27.78
C THR A 324 -4.66 -18.72 27.27
N MET A 325 -4.38 -18.34 26.03
CA MET A 325 -5.08 -17.24 25.37
C MET A 325 -5.96 -17.83 24.28
N ASN A 326 -7.25 -17.51 24.35
CA ASN A 326 -8.19 -17.79 23.29
C ASN A 326 -7.99 -16.73 22.19
N LYS A 327 -7.25 -17.07 21.14
CA LYS A 327 -6.96 -16.17 20.01
C LYS A 327 -8.01 -16.37 18.92
N LEU A 328 -8.52 -15.26 18.40
CA LEU A 328 -9.25 -15.24 17.14
C LEU A 328 -8.31 -15.67 16.01
N VAL A 329 -8.63 -16.78 15.35
CA VAL A 329 -7.83 -17.36 14.24
C VAL A 329 -8.48 -17.07 12.90
N PHE A 330 -9.80 -17.05 12.86
CA PHE A 330 -10.57 -16.72 11.67
C PHE A 330 -11.67 -15.73 12.04
N SER A 331 -11.81 -14.69 11.23
CA SER A 331 -12.88 -13.71 11.35
C SER A 331 -13.23 -13.23 9.95
N ALA A 332 -14.52 -13.13 9.67
CA ALA A 332 -15.03 -12.48 8.47
C ALA A 332 -15.04 -10.95 8.60
N ASN A 333 -14.67 -10.40 9.77
CA ASN A 333 -14.61 -8.96 9.96
C ASN A 333 -13.34 -8.40 9.29
N ASP A 334 -13.51 -7.47 8.36
CA ASP A 334 -12.44 -6.67 7.77
C ASP A 334 -12.00 -5.58 8.79
N ASP A 335 -10.70 -5.53 9.08
CA ASP A 335 -10.10 -4.61 10.03
C ASP A 335 -9.63 -3.29 9.38
N LYS A 336 -9.70 -3.18 8.05
CA LYS A 336 -9.36 -1.99 7.27
C LYS A 336 -10.58 -1.27 6.72
N ARG A 337 -11.71 -1.96 6.52
CA ARG A 337 -12.96 -1.38 6.00
C ARG A 337 -14.19 -1.93 6.74
N PHE A 338 -15.29 -1.19 6.70
CA PHE A 338 -16.57 -1.63 7.25
C PHE A 338 -17.38 -2.34 6.16
N ILE A 339 -17.71 -3.62 6.35
CA ILE A 339 -18.58 -4.39 5.44
C ILE A 339 -20.03 -4.09 5.82
N MET A 340 -20.84 -3.69 4.84
CA MET A 340 -22.28 -3.43 4.98
C MET A 340 -23.07 -4.73 5.20
N ASP A 341 -24.32 -4.62 5.63
CA ASP A 341 -25.19 -5.77 5.94
C ASP A 341 -25.46 -6.69 4.73
N ASP A 342 -25.30 -6.18 3.50
CA ASP A 342 -25.40 -6.97 2.27
C ASP A 342 -24.19 -7.89 2.03
N GLY A 343 -23.12 -7.75 2.82
CA GLY A 343 -21.89 -8.53 2.71
C GLY A 343 -21.05 -8.24 1.47
N ILE A 344 -21.40 -7.23 0.67
CA ILE A 344 -20.78 -6.92 -0.63
C ILE A 344 -20.22 -5.49 -0.61
N ASN A 345 -21.03 -4.52 -0.18
CA ASN A 345 -20.63 -3.12 -0.17
C ASN A 345 -19.74 -2.83 1.04
N ILE A 346 -18.67 -2.07 0.80
CA ILE A 346 -17.68 -1.72 1.82
C ILE A 346 -17.56 -0.21 1.95
N LEU A 347 -17.47 0.28 3.19
CA LEU A 347 -17.24 1.68 3.50
C LEU A 347 -15.87 1.87 4.15
N ALA A 348 -15.18 2.95 3.79
CA ALA A 348 -13.97 3.34 4.51
C ALA A 348 -14.29 3.73 5.95
N TYR A 349 -13.42 3.40 6.90
CA TYR A 349 -13.54 3.92 8.27
C TYR A 349 -13.44 5.46 8.25
N GLY A 350 -14.34 6.13 8.97
CA GLY A 350 -14.51 7.59 8.89
C GLY A 350 -15.58 8.06 7.90
N HIS A 351 -16.17 7.14 7.10
CA HIS A 351 -17.28 7.48 6.21
C HIS A 351 -18.51 7.98 7.00
N TYR A 352 -19.20 9.03 6.53
CA TYR A 352 -20.28 9.70 7.29
C TYR A 352 -21.45 8.78 7.65
N LYS A 353 -21.72 7.76 6.82
CA LYS A 353 -22.73 6.72 7.10
C LYS A 353 -22.40 5.84 8.30
N LEU A 354 -21.14 5.82 8.75
CA LEU A 354 -20.68 5.08 9.92
C LEU A 354 -20.65 5.95 11.19
N ALA A 355 -20.74 7.28 11.03
CA ALA A 355 -20.82 8.19 12.17
C ALA A 355 -22.22 8.05 12.79
N LYS A 356 -22.25 7.60 14.05
CA LYS A 356 -23.47 7.61 14.87
C LYS A 356 -23.80 9.02 15.33
#